data_AF-A0A1Y4ERA4-F1
#
_entry.id   AF-A0A1Y4ERA4-F1
#
_cell.length_a   1.000
_cell.length_b   1.000
_cell.length_c   1.000
_cell.angle_alpha   90.00
_cell.angle_beta   90.00
_cell.angle_gamma   90.00
#
_symmetry.space_group_name_H-M   'P 1'
#
loop_
_entity.id
_entity.type
_entity.pdbx_description
1 polymer ?
#
loop_
_entity_poly.entity_id
_entity_poly.type
_entity_poly.pdbx_seq_one_letter_code
_entity_poly.pdbx_strand_id
1 'polypeptide(L)'
;MIERVADVLGDYSKTIRPETLAIKNNPDSRTASPDVAKLAGTRLCVCSEIPKRMPLDVGLLKTLTGRDTIVARFLHQDEFQFVPKFKMICNTNFLPVVSDNTIFKSDRVQVVSFDCHFEEKEQDKTLKDKLSTDEALSGILNWMIEGWIAFCREGLEIPDAIRKSTSDYEASSDKLQNFINECLAESEGKNISVKDTYTHYEKWCGENGYHVENKQNFISDCKAKGIYKERGMVNGSQVRNIIKDYEFVEDGFMEVDGEIPF
;
A
#
# COMPACT_ATOMS: atom_id res chain seq x y z
N MET A 1 -7.04 16.49 -13.34
CA MET A 1 -8.12 16.82 -12.39
C MET A 1 -7.57 17.21 -11.03
N ILE A 2 -6.83 16.34 -10.31
CA ILE A 2 -6.33 16.62 -8.95
C ILE A 2 -5.48 17.88 -8.87
N GLU A 3 -4.62 18.12 -9.86
CA GLU A 3 -3.84 19.36 -9.94
C GLU A 3 -4.76 20.60 -9.99
N ARG A 4 -5.86 20.57 -10.76
CA ARG A 4 -6.80 21.70 -10.84
C ARG A 4 -7.54 21.93 -9.53
N VAL A 5 -7.89 20.85 -8.81
CA VAL A 5 -8.45 20.95 -7.45
C VAL A 5 -7.42 21.55 -6.49
N ALA A 6 -6.14 21.18 -6.62
CA ALA A 6 -5.07 21.78 -5.84
C ALA A 6 -4.89 23.28 -6.16
N ASP A 7 -4.99 23.67 -7.43
CA ASP A 7 -4.94 25.07 -7.88
C ASP A 7 -6.08 25.89 -7.25
N VAL A 8 -7.31 25.36 -7.25
CA VAL A 8 -8.48 25.99 -6.58
C VAL A 8 -8.27 26.14 -5.07
N LEU A 9 -7.65 25.14 -4.42
CA LEU A 9 -7.39 25.17 -2.98
C LEU A 9 -6.19 26.05 -2.59
N GLY A 10 -5.33 26.41 -3.54
CA GLY A 10 -4.14 27.24 -3.32
C GLY A 10 -3.30 26.75 -2.14
N ASP A 11 -3.05 27.63 -1.16
CA ASP A 11 -2.20 27.34 0.00
C ASP A 11 -2.70 26.22 0.92
N TYR A 12 -3.97 25.81 0.79
CA TYR A 12 -4.52 24.67 1.51
C TYR A 12 -4.17 23.32 0.86
N SER A 13 -3.53 23.32 -0.31
CA SER A 13 -3.00 22.12 -0.95
C SER A 13 -1.47 22.08 -0.83
N LYS A 14 -0.91 20.92 -0.48
CA LYS A 14 0.53 20.69 -0.47
C LYS A 14 0.87 19.34 -1.08
N THR A 15 2.01 19.27 -1.75
CA THR A 15 2.52 18.03 -2.33
C THR A 15 3.65 17.46 -1.48
N ILE A 16 3.65 16.15 -1.25
CA ILE A 16 4.77 15.41 -0.64
C ILE A 16 5.44 14.52 -1.67
N ARG A 17 6.71 14.24 -1.44
CA ARG A 17 7.46 13.29 -2.24
C ARG A 17 7.13 11.85 -1.80
N PRO A 18 7.08 10.86 -2.70
CA PRO A 18 6.84 9.45 -2.35
C PRO A 18 7.70 8.96 -1.19
N GLU A 19 8.98 9.34 -1.15
CA GLU A 19 9.95 8.96 -0.11
C GLU A 19 9.53 9.37 1.30
N THR A 20 8.64 10.36 1.42
CA THR A 20 8.02 10.75 2.69
C THR A 20 7.24 9.58 3.29
N LEU A 21 6.61 8.77 2.45
CA LEU A 21 5.78 7.61 2.83
C LEU A 21 6.57 6.29 2.82
N ALA A 22 7.87 6.30 2.49
CA ALA A 22 8.70 5.10 2.47
C ALA A 22 9.06 4.63 3.87
N ILE A 23 9.25 3.32 4.02
CA ILE A 23 10.01 2.78 5.17
C ILE A 23 11.43 3.34 5.13
N LYS A 24 11.88 3.95 6.24
CA LYS A 24 13.23 4.47 6.39
C LYS A 24 14.12 3.47 7.12
N ASN A 25 15.33 3.26 6.60
CA ASN A 25 16.35 2.50 7.30
C ASN A 25 16.93 3.37 8.43
N ASN A 26 16.86 2.89 9.68
CA ASN A 26 17.29 3.60 10.90
C ASN A 26 16.63 4.98 11.09
N PRO A 27 15.34 5.04 11.44
CA PRO A 27 14.68 6.31 11.74
C PRO A 27 15.29 6.95 13.00
N ASP A 28 16.00 8.08 12.85
CA ASP A 28 16.41 8.92 13.97
C ASP A 28 15.36 10.01 14.20
N SER A 29 14.72 9.99 15.37
CA SER A 29 13.70 10.95 15.79
C SER A 29 14.20 12.39 15.86
N ARG A 30 15.53 12.61 15.90
CA ARG A 30 16.14 13.94 15.88
C ARG A 30 16.24 14.56 14.49
N THR A 31 16.04 13.76 13.44
CA THR A 31 16.16 14.20 12.05
C THR A 31 15.00 15.11 11.68
N ALA A 32 15.28 16.23 11.00
CA ALA A 32 14.24 17.13 10.52
C ALA A 32 13.27 16.42 9.55
N SER A 33 11.99 16.78 9.62
CA SER A 33 10.90 16.20 8.84
C SER A 33 10.15 17.28 8.03
N PRO A 34 10.84 18.08 7.19
CA PRO A 34 10.24 19.24 6.54
C PRO A 34 9.04 18.91 5.65
N ASP A 35 9.04 17.73 5.00
CA ASP A 35 7.92 17.29 4.16
C ASP A 35 6.65 16.95 4.96
N VAL A 36 6.79 16.54 6.23
CA VAL A 36 5.66 16.35 7.14
C VAL A 36 5.29 17.66 7.82
N ALA A 37 6.28 18.46 8.23
CA ALA A 37 6.08 19.75 8.89
C ALA A 37 5.23 20.71 8.04
N LYS A 38 5.48 20.78 6.72
CA LYS A 38 4.70 21.64 5.81
C LYS A 38 3.23 21.24 5.67
N LEU A 39 2.81 20.08 6.20
CA LEU A 39 1.41 19.64 6.16
C LEU A 39 0.55 20.26 7.26
N ALA A 40 1.17 21.00 8.19
CA ALA A 40 0.44 21.76 9.20
C ALA A 40 -0.45 22.82 8.54
N GLY A 41 -1.77 22.74 8.77
CA GLY A 41 -2.77 23.64 8.19
C GLY A 41 -3.31 23.22 6.81
N THR A 42 -2.74 22.17 6.20
CA THR A 42 -3.15 21.66 4.89
C THR A 42 -4.52 20.96 4.92
N ARG A 43 -5.27 21.04 3.81
CA ARG A 43 -6.56 20.36 3.58
C ARG A 43 -6.50 19.31 2.47
N LEU A 44 -5.59 19.46 1.51
CA LEU A 44 -5.30 18.45 0.49
C LEU A 44 -3.80 18.15 0.48
N CYS A 45 -3.44 16.88 0.71
CA CYS A 45 -2.07 16.39 0.57
C CYS A 45 -1.98 15.52 -0.68
N VAL A 46 -1.20 15.92 -1.67
CA VAL A 46 -0.99 15.14 -2.90
C VAL A 46 0.35 14.43 -2.85
N CYS A 47 0.37 13.14 -3.15
CA CYS A 47 1.59 12.38 -3.39
C CYS A 47 1.52 11.81 -4.81
N SER A 48 2.36 12.30 -5.71
CA SER A 48 2.37 11.84 -7.10
C SER A 48 3.53 10.88 -7.33
N GLU A 49 3.35 9.95 -8.26
CA GLU A 49 4.41 9.10 -8.82
C GLU A 49 5.06 8.16 -7.81
N ILE A 50 4.25 7.44 -7.02
CA ILE A 50 4.80 6.39 -6.15
C ILE A 50 5.47 5.31 -7.03
N PRO A 51 6.78 5.06 -6.87
CA PRO A 51 7.48 4.06 -7.65
C PRO A 51 6.88 2.67 -7.49
N LYS A 52 6.93 1.87 -8.56
CA LYS A 52 6.52 0.48 -8.54
C LYS A 52 7.27 -0.27 -7.43
N ARG A 53 6.55 -1.08 -6.66
CA ARG A 53 7.10 -1.90 -5.54
C ARG A 53 7.72 -1.11 -4.38
N MET A 54 7.46 0.19 -4.26
CA MET A 54 7.91 0.95 -3.11
C MET A 54 7.21 0.45 -1.82
N PRO A 55 7.95 0.06 -0.77
CA PRO A 55 7.36 -0.33 0.50
C PRO A 55 6.93 0.91 1.30
N LEU A 56 5.65 0.94 1.69
CA LEU A 56 5.08 2.04 2.46
C LEU A 56 5.26 1.84 3.97
N ASP A 57 5.57 2.94 4.67
CA ASP A 57 5.51 3.01 6.12
C ASP A 57 4.05 3.10 6.58
N VAL A 58 3.47 1.95 6.93
CA VAL A 58 2.07 1.85 7.38
C VAL A 58 1.86 2.60 8.71
N GLY A 59 2.87 2.67 9.57
CA GLY A 59 2.79 3.42 10.83
C GLY A 59 2.66 4.92 10.57
N LEU A 60 3.50 5.45 9.69
CA LEU A 60 3.40 6.84 9.26
C LEU A 60 2.10 7.12 8.53
N LEU A 61 1.64 6.23 7.64
CA LEU A 61 0.36 6.40 6.95
C LEU A 61 -0.82 6.46 7.92
N LYS A 62 -0.88 5.56 8.90
CA LYS A 62 -1.92 5.58 9.95
C LYS A 62 -1.88 6.89 10.75
N THR A 63 -0.68 7.41 11.02
CA THR A 63 -0.49 8.68 11.71
C THR A 63 -0.96 9.87 10.85
N LEU A 64 -0.57 9.93 9.57
CA LEU A 64 -0.93 11.02 8.65
C LEU A 64 -2.41 11.02 8.25
N THR A 65 -3.03 9.84 8.15
CA THR A 65 -4.46 9.69 7.82
C THR A 65 -5.36 9.65 9.06
N GLY A 66 -4.75 9.53 10.24
CA GLY A 66 -5.43 9.54 11.53
C GLY A 66 -5.78 10.94 12.00
N ARG A 67 -6.18 11.02 13.27
CA ARG A 67 -6.43 12.28 13.98
C ARG A 67 -5.48 12.46 15.17
N ASP A 68 -4.38 11.72 15.15
CA ASP A 68 -3.36 11.77 16.19
C ASP A 68 -2.47 13.00 16.02
N THR A 69 -1.89 13.47 17.11
CA THR A 69 -0.96 14.61 17.07
C THR A 69 0.38 14.16 16.51
N ILE A 70 0.89 14.91 15.53
CA ILE A 70 2.18 14.66 14.90
C ILE A 70 3.18 15.67 15.43
N VAL A 71 4.34 15.17 15.85
CA VAL A 71 5.54 15.99 16.10
C VAL A 71 6.31 16.10 14.80
N ALA A 72 6.57 17.31 14.34
CA ALA A 72 7.33 17.57 13.12
C ALA A 72 8.28 18.75 13.29
N ARG A 73 9.28 18.83 12.42
CA ARG A 73 10.35 19.81 12.53
C ARG A 73 10.83 20.28 11.17
N PHE A 74 10.86 21.59 10.95
CA PHE A 74 11.56 22.18 9.80
C PHE A 74 13.07 22.16 10.00
N LEU A 75 13.81 22.21 8.90
CA LEU A 75 15.27 22.27 8.96
C LEU A 75 15.71 23.54 9.73
N HIS A 76 16.60 23.37 10.71
CA HIS A 76 17.11 24.44 11.59
C HIS A 76 16.06 25.18 12.42
N GLN A 77 14.88 24.59 12.66
CA GLN A 77 13.86 25.16 13.55
C GLN A 77 13.58 24.22 14.72
N ASP A 78 12.81 24.68 15.71
CA ASP A 78 12.32 23.84 16.80
C ASP A 78 11.22 22.89 16.31
N GLU A 79 11.01 21.81 17.06
CA GLU A 79 9.88 20.92 16.82
C GLU A 79 8.57 21.60 17.20
N PHE A 80 7.50 21.22 16.50
CA PHE A 80 6.15 21.64 16.82
C PHE A 80 5.18 20.49 16.60
N GLN A 81 3.97 20.67 17.12
CA GLN A 81 2.92 19.68 17.06
C GLN A 81 1.73 20.17 16.25
N PHE A 82 1.13 19.28 15.47
CA PHE A 82 -0.13 19.56 14.78
C PHE A 82 -0.97 18.30 14.62
N VAL A 83 -2.28 18.48 14.50
CA VAL A 83 -3.21 17.41 14.13
C VAL A 83 -3.49 17.49 12.63
N PRO A 84 -3.33 16.38 11.87
CA PRO A 84 -3.66 16.35 10.44
C PRO A 84 -5.11 16.74 10.17
N LYS A 85 -5.31 17.60 9.17
CA LYS A 85 -6.65 18.06 8.71
C LYS A 85 -6.86 17.85 7.21
N PHE A 86 -5.93 17.18 6.55
CA PHE A 86 -5.94 16.99 5.11
C PHE A 86 -6.54 15.64 4.71
N LYS A 87 -7.12 15.59 3.51
CA LYS A 87 -7.30 14.34 2.77
C LYS A 87 -6.04 14.11 1.95
N MET A 88 -5.49 12.90 2.01
CA MET A 88 -4.36 12.51 1.19
C MET A 88 -4.82 11.82 -0.09
N ILE A 89 -4.24 12.18 -1.22
CA ILE A 89 -4.45 11.55 -2.51
C ILE A 89 -3.10 11.11 -3.07
N CYS A 90 -3.00 9.81 -3.36
CA CYS A 90 -1.80 9.20 -3.95
C CYS A 90 -2.09 8.84 -5.40
N ASN A 91 -1.43 9.52 -6.34
CA ASN A 91 -1.55 9.22 -7.77
C ASN A 91 -0.42 8.28 -8.19
N THR A 92 -0.78 7.11 -8.71
CA THR A 92 0.20 6.12 -9.15
C THR A 92 -0.32 5.27 -10.30
N ASN A 93 0.60 4.84 -11.16
CA ASN A 93 0.35 3.81 -12.19
C ASN A 93 0.51 2.39 -11.62
N PHE A 94 1.19 2.26 -10.48
CA PHE A 94 1.44 0.98 -9.83
C PHE A 94 1.14 1.09 -8.34
N LEU A 95 0.29 0.21 -7.85
CA LEU A 95 -0.03 0.18 -6.43
C LEU A 95 1.24 -0.20 -5.62
N PRO A 96 1.55 0.55 -4.55
CA PRO A 96 2.74 0.30 -3.74
C PRO A 96 2.61 -0.94 -2.86
N VAL A 97 3.69 -1.41 -2.25
CA VAL A 97 3.66 -2.57 -1.36
C VAL A 97 3.30 -2.13 0.06
N VAL A 98 2.32 -2.80 0.66
CA VAL A 98 1.89 -2.59 2.03
C VAL A 98 2.11 -3.89 2.79
N SER A 99 2.87 -3.86 3.88
CA SER A 99 3.14 -5.05 4.70
C SER A 99 2.04 -5.36 5.71
N ASP A 100 1.31 -4.34 6.19
CA ASP A 100 0.29 -4.49 7.22
C ASP A 100 -1.12 -4.29 6.63
N ASN A 101 -1.81 -5.42 6.42
CA ASN A 101 -3.16 -5.47 5.83
C ASN A 101 -4.23 -4.80 6.70
N THR A 102 -3.97 -4.50 7.97
CA THR A 102 -4.95 -3.78 8.81
C THR A 102 -5.27 -2.39 8.28
N ILE A 103 -4.40 -1.81 7.44
CA ILE A 103 -4.69 -0.52 6.80
C ILE A 103 -5.91 -0.61 5.86
N PHE A 104 -6.09 -1.73 5.14
CA PHE A 104 -7.22 -1.98 4.25
C PHE A 104 -8.52 -2.17 5.02
N LYS A 105 -8.45 -2.81 6.19
CA LYS A 105 -9.60 -3.03 7.09
C LYS A 105 -10.04 -1.78 7.86
N SER A 106 -9.33 -0.67 7.71
CA SER A 106 -9.53 0.52 8.54
C SER A 106 -10.19 1.69 7.83
N ASP A 107 -10.74 1.46 6.64
CA ASP A 107 -11.35 2.45 5.74
C ASP A 107 -10.43 3.61 5.33
N ARG A 108 -9.12 3.54 5.67
CA ARG A 108 -8.12 4.58 5.39
C ARG A 108 -7.67 4.60 3.93
N VAL A 109 -7.74 3.46 3.25
CA VAL A 109 -7.29 3.27 1.86
C VAL A 109 -8.49 2.96 1.00
N GLN A 110 -8.63 3.70 -0.10
CA GLN A 110 -9.63 3.47 -1.13
C GLN A 110 -8.93 3.58 -2.48
N VAL A 111 -9.05 2.56 -3.31
CA VAL A 111 -8.43 2.51 -4.64
C VAL A 111 -9.44 2.97 -5.68
N VAL A 112 -9.15 4.11 -6.31
CA VAL A 112 -9.95 4.64 -7.43
C VAL A 112 -9.20 4.37 -8.72
N SER A 113 -9.67 3.38 -9.47
CA SER A 113 -9.08 3.01 -10.77
C SER A 113 -9.58 3.93 -11.87
N PHE A 114 -8.66 4.37 -12.74
CA PHE A 114 -8.96 5.11 -13.96
C PHE A 114 -8.60 4.22 -15.16
N ASP A 115 -9.54 3.38 -15.58
CA ASP A 115 -9.28 2.30 -16.54
C ASP A 115 -9.51 2.72 -18.01
N CYS A 116 -9.97 3.95 -18.24
CA CYS A 116 -10.19 4.47 -19.59
C CYS A 116 -8.86 4.79 -20.28
N HIS A 117 -8.63 4.17 -21.43
CA HIS A 117 -7.57 4.54 -22.37
C HIS A 117 -8.17 5.37 -23.51
N PHE A 118 -7.53 6.48 -23.85
CA PHE A 118 -7.97 7.36 -24.94
C PHE A 118 -7.04 7.21 -26.14
N GLU A 119 -7.59 6.91 -27.31
CA GLU A 119 -6.85 6.86 -28.56
C GLU A 119 -6.35 8.26 -28.94
N GLU A 120 -5.30 8.36 -29.77
CA GLU A 120 -4.69 9.67 -30.10
C GLU A 120 -5.71 10.69 -30.64
N LYS A 121 -6.70 10.22 -31.42
CA LYS A 121 -7.78 11.06 -31.98
C LYS A 121 -8.77 11.58 -30.93
N GLU A 122 -8.85 10.95 -29.77
CA GLU A 122 -9.74 11.31 -28.66
C GLU A 122 -9.06 12.23 -27.65
N GLN A 123 -7.72 12.32 -27.70
CA GLN A 123 -6.93 13.12 -26.77
C GLN A 123 -6.97 14.60 -27.11
N ASP A 124 -7.59 15.40 -26.24
CA ASP A 124 -7.46 16.85 -26.28
C ASP A 124 -6.14 17.29 -25.63
N LYS A 125 -5.10 17.49 -26.45
CA LYS A 125 -3.78 17.96 -26.00
C LYS A 125 -3.81 19.36 -25.37
N THR A 126 -4.87 20.14 -25.57
CA THR A 126 -5.06 21.49 -25.01
C THR A 126 -5.87 21.50 -23.70
N LEU A 127 -6.33 20.33 -23.24
CA LEU A 127 -7.23 20.23 -22.09
C LEU A 127 -6.63 20.83 -20.81
N LYS A 128 -5.32 20.71 -20.61
CA LYS A 128 -4.64 21.30 -19.45
C LYS A 128 -4.78 22.82 -19.44
N ASP A 129 -4.55 23.46 -20.57
CA ASP A 129 -4.62 24.92 -20.71
C ASP A 129 -6.07 25.40 -20.55
N LYS A 130 -7.02 24.69 -21.17
CA LYS A 130 -8.47 24.97 -21.03
C LYS A 130 -8.94 24.91 -19.58
N LEU A 131 -8.42 23.99 -18.79
CA LEU A 131 -8.80 23.82 -17.38
C LEU A 131 -8.03 24.73 -16.42
N SER A 132 -7.08 25.51 -16.92
CA SER A 132 -6.23 26.40 -16.10
C SER A 132 -6.66 27.87 -16.16
N THR A 133 -7.71 28.20 -16.91
CA THR A 133 -8.24 29.57 -16.95
C THR A 133 -8.99 29.89 -15.66
N ASP A 134 -9.03 31.17 -15.28
CA ASP A 134 -9.77 31.61 -14.07
C ASP A 134 -11.25 31.22 -14.13
N GLU A 135 -11.87 31.28 -15.31
CA GLU A 135 -13.25 30.85 -15.53
C GLU A 135 -13.43 29.34 -15.33
N ALA A 136 -12.51 28.52 -15.81
CA ALA A 136 -12.55 27.08 -15.59
C ALA A 136 -12.32 26.72 -14.12
N LEU A 137 -11.36 27.38 -13.45
CA LEU A 137 -11.10 27.19 -12.02
C LEU A 137 -12.31 27.61 -11.18
N SER A 138 -12.98 28.72 -11.53
CA SER A 138 -14.23 29.12 -10.91
C SER A 138 -15.33 28.09 -11.12
N GLY A 139 -15.42 27.49 -12.32
CA GLY A 139 -16.34 26.40 -12.60
C GLY A 139 -16.07 25.15 -11.76
N ILE A 140 -14.80 24.77 -11.60
CA ILE A 140 -14.39 23.64 -10.76
C ILE A 140 -14.73 23.90 -9.29
N LEU A 141 -14.51 25.13 -8.79
CA LEU A 141 -14.92 25.50 -7.43
C LEU A 141 -16.43 25.35 -7.22
N ASN A 142 -17.24 25.81 -8.18
CA ASN A 142 -18.69 25.64 -8.12
C ASN A 142 -19.08 24.15 -8.09
N TRP A 143 -18.44 23.33 -8.93
CA TRP A 143 -18.65 21.89 -8.93
C TRP A 143 -18.27 21.23 -7.59
N MET A 144 -17.17 21.67 -6.96
CA MET A 144 -16.79 21.21 -5.62
C MET A 144 -17.82 21.60 -4.55
N ILE A 145 -18.39 22.81 -4.63
CA ILE A 145 -19.44 23.28 -3.73
C ILE A 145 -20.71 22.44 -3.89
N GLU A 146 -21.12 22.15 -5.13
CA GLU A 146 -22.25 21.26 -5.42
C GLU A 146 -22.01 19.86 -4.84
N GLY A 147 -20.82 19.30 -5.06
CA GLY A 147 -20.42 18.01 -4.49
C GLY A 147 -20.45 18.00 -2.95
N TRP A 148 -20.03 19.09 -2.30
CA TRP A 148 -20.13 19.24 -0.84
C TRP A 148 -21.59 19.27 -0.36
N ILE A 149 -22.46 19.99 -1.08
CA ILE A 149 -23.90 20.04 -0.76
C ILE A 149 -24.54 18.67 -0.90
N ALA A 150 -24.23 17.92 -1.97
CA ALA A 150 -24.70 16.56 -2.16
C ALA A 150 -24.22 15.64 -1.03
N PHE A 151 -22.91 15.69 -0.71
CA PHE A 151 -22.33 14.93 0.39
C PHE A 151 -23.00 15.22 1.74
N CYS A 152 -23.31 16.48 2.05
CA CYS A 152 -23.99 16.84 3.29
C CYS A 152 -25.41 16.26 3.40
N ARG A 153 -26.09 16.06 2.26
CA ARG A 153 -27.46 15.55 2.20
C ARG A 153 -27.52 14.03 2.20
N GLU A 154 -26.63 13.41 1.44
CA GLU A 154 -26.70 12.00 1.07
C GLU A 154 -25.61 11.16 1.74
N GLY A 155 -24.54 11.79 2.23
CA GLY A 155 -23.34 11.11 2.69
C GLY A 155 -22.43 10.69 1.53
N LEU A 156 -21.49 9.78 1.82
CA LEU A 156 -20.63 9.17 0.82
C LEU A 156 -20.68 7.65 1.00
N GLU A 157 -21.31 6.97 0.04
CA GLU A 157 -21.25 5.52 -0.07
C GLU A 157 -20.15 5.12 -1.04
N ILE A 158 -19.36 4.12 -0.65
CA ILE A 158 -18.27 3.61 -1.48
C ILE A 158 -18.86 2.71 -2.56
N PRO A 159 -18.72 3.04 -3.87
CA PRO A 159 -19.18 2.21 -4.97
C PRO A 159 -18.49 0.85 -5.01
N ASP A 160 -19.18 -0.17 -5.53
CA ASP A 160 -18.67 -1.53 -5.64
C ASP A 160 -17.38 -1.64 -6.44
N ALA A 161 -17.21 -0.81 -7.47
CA ALA A 161 -15.96 -0.75 -8.23
C ALA A 161 -14.76 -0.37 -7.34
N ILE A 162 -14.93 0.60 -6.43
CA ILE A 162 -13.88 1.02 -5.49
C ILE A 162 -13.63 -0.08 -4.45
N ARG A 163 -14.71 -0.71 -3.94
CA ARG A 163 -14.59 -1.85 -3.00
C ARG A 163 -13.79 -2.98 -3.62
N LYS A 164 -14.11 -3.34 -4.86
CA LYS A 164 -13.41 -4.38 -5.62
C LYS A 164 -11.94 -4.02 -5.83
N SER A 165 -11.64 -2.84 -6.37
CA SER A 165 -10.25 -2.41 -6.58
C SER A 165 -9.43 -2.37 -5.28
N THR A 166 -10.05 -1.99 -4.17
CA THR A 166 -9.39 -1.99 -2.85
C THR A 166 -9.16 -3.41 -2.34
N SER A 167 -10.12 -4.31 -2.52
CA SER A 167 -9.98 -5.73 -2.16
C SER A 167 -8.92 -6.45 -3.01
N ASP A 168 -8.85 -6.16 -4.31
CA ASP A 168 -7.83 -6.70 -5.20
C ASP A 168 -6.43 -6.21 -4.78
N TYR A 169 -6.35 -4.97 -4.31
CA TYR A 169 -5.11 -4.41 -3.76
C TYR A 169 -4.71 -5.08 -2.43
N GLU A 170 -5.66 -5.31 -1.51
CA GLU A 170 -5.41 -6.05 -0.27
C GLU A 170 -4.91 -7.47 -0.57
N ALA A 171 -5.56 -8.18 -1.48
CA ALA A 171 -5.18 -9.54 -1.86
C ALA A 171 -3.78 -9.61 -2.47
N SER A 172 -3.44 -8.69 -3.37
CA SER A 172 -2.11 -8.63 -3.97
C SER A 172 -1.00 -8.20 -3.01
N SER A 173 -1.35 -7.47 -1.94
CA SER A 173 -0.41 -7.02 -0.90
C SER A 173 -0.18 -8.07 0.20
N ASP A 174 -0.99 -9.13 0.25
CA ASP A 174 -0.85 -10.21 1.23
C ASP A 174 0.37 -11.08 0.90
N LYS A 175 1.53 -10.61 1.35
CA LYS A 175 2.82 -11.25 1.17
C LYS A 175 2.84 -12.70 1.64
N LEU A 176 2.19 -13.02 2.76
CA LEU A 176 2.12 -14.40 3.23
C LEU A 176 1.26 -15.25 2.30
N GLN A 177 0.15 -14.73 1.79
CA GLN A 177 -0.65 -15.45 0.79
C GLN A 177 0.12 -15.67 -0.51
N ASN A 178 0.85 -14.67 -0.99
CA ASN A 178 1.68 -14.81 -2.18
C ASN A 178 2.74 -15.90 -1.98
N PHE A 179 3.43 -15.91 -0.84
CA PHE A 179 4.36 -16.98 -0.48
C PHE A 179 3.67 -18.36 -0.42
N ILE A 180 2.48 -18.47 0.20
CA ILE A 180 1.74 -19.73 0.25
C ILE A 180 1.42 -20.21 -1.18
N ASN A 181 0.93 -19.33 -2.04
CA ASN A 181 0.53 -19.68 -3.41
C ASN A 181 1.72 -20.08 -4.29
N GLU A 182 2.89 -19.49 -4.08
CA GLU A 182 4.07 -19.72 -4.93
C GLU A 182 4.96 -20.84 -4.41
N CYS A 183 5.10 -20.99 -3.10
CA CYS A 183 6.07 -21.89 -2.49
C CYS A 183 5.45 -23.11 -1.80
N LEU A 184 4.14 -23.11 -1.54
CA LEU A 184 3.47 -24.20 -0.85
C LEU A 184 2.37 -24.84 -1.72
N ALA A 185 2.24 -26.16 -1.62
CA ALA A 185 1.15 -26.91 -2.20
C ALA A 185 0.26 -27.46 -1.08
N GLU A 186 -1.06 -27.33 -1.22
CA GLU A 186 -2.00 -27.98 -0.30
C GLU A 186 -1.85 -29.50 -0.38
N SER A 187 -1.69 -30.14 0.77
CA SER A 187 -1.42 -31.57 0.87
C SER A 187 -1.98 -32.10 2.18
N GLU A 188 -3.23 -32.56 2.12
CA GLU A 188 -3.99 -32.99 3.29
C GLU A 188 -3.23 -34.07 4.08
N GLY A 189 -3.08 -33.86 5.39
CA GLY A 189 -2.37 -34.78 6.27
C GLY A 189 -0.85 -34.69 6.23
N LYS A 190 -0.25 -33.98 5.26
CA LYS A 190 1.16 -33.59 5.31
C LYS A 190 1.31 -32.28 6.06
N ASN A 191 2.40 -32.16 6.82
CA ASN A 191 2.71 -30.94 7.54
C ASN A 191 4.18 -30.61 7.33
N ILE A 192 4.50 -29.32 7.35
CA ILE A 192 5.87 -28.79 7.34
C ILE A 192 6.15 -28.04 8.64
N SER A 193 7.42 -27.99 9.04
CA SER A 193 7.78 -27.27 10.26
C SER A 193 7.76 -25.76 10.03
N VAL A 194 7.24 -24.99 11.00
CA VAL A 194 7.30 -23.51 10.95
C VAL A 194 8.74 -23.02 10.83
N LYS A 195 9.71 -23.78 11.36
CA LYS A 195 11.12 -23.44 11.24
C LYS A 195 11.55 -23.45 9.76
N ASP A 196 11.24 -24.50 9.03
CA ASP A 196 11.66 -24.64 7.63
C ASP A 196 10.85 -23.72 6.71
N THR A 197 9.55 -23.56 6.99
CA THR A 197 8.71 -22.61 6.25
C THR A 197 9.19 -21.18 6.42
N TYR A 198 9.56 -20.79 7.64
CA TYR A 198 10.07 -19.44 7.89
C TYR A 198 11.39 -19.22 7.13
N THR A 199 12.33 -20.18 7.14
CA THR A 199 13.57 -20.07 6.34
C THR A 199 13.28 -19.89 4.84
N HIS A 200 12.32 -20.65 4.27
CA HIS A 200 11.92 -20.49 2.87
C HIS A 200 11.27 -19.13 2.62
N TYR A 201 10.45 -18.67 3.56
CA TYR A 201 9.81 -17.36 3.49
C TYR A 201 10.82 -16.21 3.52
N GLU A 202 11.86 -16.28 4.37
CA GLU A 202 12.94 -15.28 4.39
C GLU A 202 13.66 -15.19 3.04
N LYS A 203 13.97 -16.36 2.45
CA LYS A 203 14.59 -16.46 1.12
C LYS A 203 13.68 -15.87 0.03
N TRP A 204 12.43 -16.33 -0.04
CA TRP A 204 11.45 -15.86 -1.03
C TRP A 204 11.19 -14.35 -0.90
N CYS A 205 11.16 -13.80 0.32
CA CYS A 205 11.07 -12.37 0.54
C CYS A 205 12.28 -11.63 -0.04
N GLY A 206 13.49 -12.12 0.19
CA GLY A 206 14.72 -11.54 -0.36
C GLY A 206 14.73 -11.54 -1.89
N GLU A 207 14.28 -12.64 -2.52
CA GLU A 207 14.21 -12.78 -3.98
C GLU A 207 13.15 -11.87 -4.62
N ASN A 208 12.05 -11.61 -3.90
CA ASN A 208 10.94 -10.79 -4.40
C ASN A 208 10.99 -9.32 -3.96
N GLY A 209 11.99 -8.92 -3.17
CA GLY A 209 12.18 -7.55 -2.68
C GLY A 209 11.23 -7.17 -1.52
N TYR A 210 10.70 -8.16 -0.81
CA TYR A 210 9.88 -7.94 0.38
C TYR A 210 10.73 -7.81 1.64
N HIS A 211 10.29 -6.96 2.57
CA HIS A 211 10.85 -6.94 3.92
C HIS A 211 10.40 -8.18 4.70
N VAL A 212 11.34 -8.82 5.39
CA VAL A 212 11.10 -10.01 6.22
C VAL A 212 10.60 -9.57 7.59
N GLU A 213 9.46 -10.11 8.04
CA GLU A 213 9.00 -9.90 9.41
C GLU A 213 9.66 -10.87 10.37
N ASN A 214 9.74 -10.50 11.65
CA ASN A 214 10.24 -11.42 12.67
C ASN A 214 9.37 -12.70 12.74
N LYS A 215 9.97 -13.78 13.24
CA LYS A 215 9.31 -15.10 13.34
C LYS A 215 8.01 -15.10 14.15
N GLN A 216 7.86 -14.23 15.15
CA GLN A 216 6.66 -14.17 15.99
C GLN A 216 5.47 -13.57 15.22
N ASN A 217 5.72 -12.54 14.41
CA ASN A 217 4.71 -11.96 13.52
C ASN A 217 4.30 -12.98 12.46
N PHE A 218 5.28 -13.62 11.80
CA PHE A 218 5.01 -14.68 10.81
C PHE A 218 4.09 -15.78 11.38
N ILE A 219 4.36 -16.26 12.60
CA ILE A 219 3.48 -17.24 13.27
C ILE A 219 2.08 -16.68 13.52
N SER A 220 1.98 -15.40 13.88
CA SER A 220 0.68 -14.74 14.12
C SER A 220 -0.12 -14.64 12.83
N ASP A 221 0.53 -14.35 11.70
CA ASP A 221 -0.11 -14.32 10.38
C ASP A 221 -0.54 -15.71 9.92
N CYS A 222 0.30 -16.74 10.12
CA CYS A 222 -0.09 -18.13 9.86
C CYS A 222 -1.28 -18.58 10.72
N LYS A 223 -1.39 -18.10 11.97
CA LYS A 223 -2.57 -18.33 12.82
C LYS A 223 -3.80 -17.63 12.27
N ALA A 224 -3.66 -16.38 11.84
CA ALA A 224 -4.76 -15.61 11.25
C ALA A 224 -5.30 -16.26 9.96
N LYS A 225 -4.42 -16.88 9.16
CA LYS A 225 -4.79 -17.68 7.98
C LYS A 225 -5.29 -19.10 8.31
N GLY A 226 -5.28 -19.51 9.58
CA GLY A 226 -5.78 -20.80 10.00
C GLY A 226 -4.90 -22.01 9.64
N ILE A 227 -3.66 -21.77 9.19
CA ILE A 227 -2.73 -22.81 8.73
C ILE A 227 -1.74 -23.26 9.83
N TYR A 228 -1.67 -22.57 10.96
CA TYR A 228 -0.78 -22.91 12.08
C TYR A 228 -1.37 -23.97 13.01
N LYS A 229 -0.52 -24.87 13.53
CA LYS A 229 -0.85 -25.78 14.64
C LYS A 229 0.34 -25.96 15.60
N GLU A 230 0.08 -26.04 16.91
CA GLU A 230 1.15 -26.12 17.93
C GLU A 230 1.99 -27.40 17.83
N ARG A 231 1.39 -28.52 17.42
CA ARG A 231 2.08 -29.82 17.25
C ARG A 231 1.48 -30.61 16.09
N GLY A 232 2.33 -31.35 15.39
CA GLY A 232 1.92 -32.31 14.37
C GLY A 232 3.07 -33.21 13.96
N MET A 233 2.76 -34.21 13.12
CA MET A 233 3.76 -35.11 12.55
C MET A 233 4.34 -34.49 11.28
N VAL A 234 5.66 -34.38 11.20
CA VAL A 234 6.41 -33.95 10.02
C VAL A 234 7.43 -35.05 9.73
N ASN A 235 7.37 -35.66 8.55
CA ASN A 235 8.27 -36.76 8.14
C ASN A 235 8.44 -37.87 9.20
N GLY A 236 7.34 -38.30 9.81
CA GLY A 236 7.32 -39.37 10.81
C GLY A 236 7.77 -38.97 12.23
N SER A 237 8.17 -37.72 12.45
CA SER A 237 8.57 -37.20 13.77
C SER A 237 7.58 -36.17 14.30
N GLN A 238 7.34 -36.18 15.61
CA GLN A 238 6.49 -35.17 16.25
C GLN A 238 7.25 -33.85 16.39
N VAL A 239 6.76 -32.81 15.74
CA VAL A 239 7.37 -31.47 15.72
C VAL A 239 6.44 -30.45 16.37
N ARG A 240 7.04 -29.46 17.05
CA ARG A 240 6.33 -28.29 17.59
C ARG A 240 6.31 -27.16 16.56
N ASN A 241 5.22 -26.41 16.52
CA ASN A 241 4.96 -25.33 15.58
C ASN A 241 5.04 -25.82 14.13
N ILE A 242 3.91 -26.22 13.59
CA ILE A 242 3.81 -26.71 12.21
C ILE A 242 2.87 -25.83 11.39
N ILE A 243 3.05 -25.87 10.09
CA ILE A 243 2.06 -25.46 9.10
C ILE A 243 1.34 -26.74 8.67
N LYS A 244 0.03 -26.81 8.87
CA LYS A 244 -0.77 -28.00 8.63
C LYS A 244 -1.27 -28.07 7.19
N ASP A 245 -1.39 -29.27 6.65
CA ASP A 245 -2.00 -29.55 5.34
C ASP A 245 -1.30 -28.86 4.15
N TYR A 246 0.01 -28.65 4.27
CA TYR A 246 0.87 -28.08 3.23
C TYR A 246 2.19 -28.85 3.11
N GLU A 247 2.73 -28.86 1.89
CA GLU A 247 4.11 -29.23 1.57
C GLU A 247 4.78 -28.15 0.71
N PHE A 248 6.11 -28.19 0.58
CA PHE A 248 6.81 -27.27 -0.33
C PHE A 248 6.57 -27.68 -1.77
N VAL A 249 6.38 -26.71 -2.66
CA VAL A 249 6.39 -26.95 -4.11
C VAL A 249 7.78 -27.43 -4.51
N GLU A 250 7.88 -28.53 -5.23
CA GLU A 250 9.16 -29.01 -5.77
C GLU A 250 9.62 -28.04 -6.88
N ASP A 251 10.86 -27.55 -6.78
CA ASP A 251 11.51 -26.77 -7.85
C ASP A 251 11.67 -27.66 -9.09
N GLY A 252 10.69 -27.62 -9.99
CA GLY A 252 10.73 -28.32 -11.27
C GLY A 252 11.74 -27.69 -12.23
N PHE A 253 13.04 -27.89 -11.99
CA PHE A 253 14.02 -27.84 -13.07
C PHE A 253 13.78 -29.07 -13.96
N MET A 254 13.15 -28.88 -15.13
CA MET A 254 13.28 -29.87 -16.19
C MET A 254 14.74 -29.82 -16.67
N GLU A 255 15.53 -30.85 -16.35
CA GLU A 255 16.73 -31.14 -17.14
C GLU A 255 16.27 -31.37 -18.58
N VAL A 256 16.67 -30.47 -19.48
CA VAL A 256 16.53 -30.72 -20.91
C VAL A 256 17.61 -31.74 -21.27
N ASP A 257 17.27 -33.02 -21.15
CA ASP A 257 18.00 -34.09 -21.81
C ASP A 257 17.76 -33.98 -23.32
N GLY A 258 18.61 -33.20 -23.97
CA GLY A 258 18.61 -33.04 -25.42
C GLY A 258 19.89 -32.36 -25.87
N GLU A 259 20.74 -33.12 -26.57
CA GLU A 259 21.89 -32.57 -27.30
C GLU A 259 21.47 -31.33 -28.07
N ILE A 260 22.13 -30.20 -27.79
CA ILE A 260 22.03 -28.99 -28.58
C ILE A 260 22.60 -29.35 -29.97
N PRO A 261 21.78 -29.43 -31.03
CA PRO A 261 22.34 -29.51 -32.37
C PRO A 261 22.78 -28.09 -32.72
N PHE A 262 24.09 -27.95 -32.99
CA PHE A 262 24.79 -26.78 -33.53
C PHE A 262 23.94 -25.65 -34.12
#